data_AF-A0A1X1VCM4-F1
#
_entry.id   AF-A0A1X1VCM4-F1
#
_cell.length_a   1.000
_cell.length_b   1.000
_cell.length_c   1.000
_cell.angle_alpha   90.00
_cell.angle_beta   90.00
_cell.angle_gamma   90.00
#
_symmetry.space_group_name_H-M   'P 1'
#
loop_
_entity.id
_entity.type
_entity.pdbx_description
1 polymer ?
#
loop_
_entity_poly.entity_id
_entity_poly.type
_entity_poly.pdbx_seq_one_letter_code
_entity_poly.pdbx_strand_id
1 'polypeptide(L)'
;MSVEPQAVRTDKRAVQIARCIEAEVVRRGWPVGASLGSEGALQKRYGASRSVLREAVRLVEHHQVARMRRGPNGGLLVCAPDAGPATRAVVIYLEYRGTTLDDLLDARLVLEPLAAALAAEQIDEAGIERLRAVLGAEQQQPGLPAARDEFHVALARQSKNPVLQLFIEVSMRLTRRYALSSRTDSATEALEALDRLHHDHSGIAAAVTAGDSARAKALSERHVQAVTAWLQRHQRGDRSGAPPRQVRRLDLEAPRGKLAEVLAATIADDIAATGWQVDSVFGTEAALLERYRVSRAVLREAVRLLEYHTIAHMRRGPGGGLVVTRPQAQACIDTIALYLQYRKPSREDLRCVGDAIEIANVAKVVQLRNEPEVAAMLDTLDPSTDFAADEAAGEMRKAAVEEFRFHIGLAQLAGNALLELFLRIIAELFRRHWSSTGAQPPTAADVVAVEHAHLRILQAIRAGDDSLARYRIRRHLDAAASWWL
;
A
#
# COMPACT_ATOMS: atom_id res chain seq x y z
N MET A 1 -34.00 2.96 17.31
CA MET A 1 -34.16 3.28 15.89
C MET A 1 -32.77 3.34 15.28
N SER A 2 -32.36 2.25 14.64
CA SER A 2 -31.04 2.09 14.04
C SER A 2 -30.97 2.91 12.76
N VAL A 3 -30.27 4.04 12.79
CA VAL A 3 -29.98 4.84 11.60
C VAL A 3 -28.70 4.28 11.01
N GLU A 4 -28.82 3.56 9.89
CA GLU A 4 -27.66 3.15 9.09
C GLU A 4 -26.81 4.39 8.74
N PRO A 5 -25.47 4.32 8.87
CA PRO A 5 -24.60 5.41 8.49
C PRO A 5 -24.68 5.59 6.97
N GLN A 6 -25.13 6.78 6.52
CA GLN A 6 -25.07 7.15 5.10
C GLN A 6 -23.60 7.26 4.68
N ALA A 7 -23.02 6.15 4.23
CA ALA A 7 -21.84 6.16 3.40
C ALA A 7 -22.08 7.15 2.25
N VAL A 8 -21.09 7.99 1.94
CA VAL A 8 -21.11 8.86 0.76
C VAL A 8 -21.46 7.99 -0.44
N ARG A 9 -22.71 8.07 -0.92
CA ARG A 9 -23.23 7.28 -2.04
C ARG A 9 -22.55 7.78 -3.31
N THR A 10 -21.33 7.34 -3.55
CA THR A 10 -20.70 7.46 -4.85
C THR A 10 -21.60 6.70 -5.82
N ASP A 11 -22.12 7.39 -6.84
CA ASP A 11 -22.98 6.76 -7.84
C ASP A 11 -22.21 5.61 -8.49
N LYS A 12 -22.76 4.39 -8.48
CA LYS A 12 -22.17 3.22 -9.14
C LYS A 12 -21.81 3.54 -10.59
N ARG A 13 -22.60 4.39 -11.26
CA ARG A 13 -22.34 4.86 -12.63
C ARG A 13 -21.12 5.78 -12.72
N ALA A 14 -20.89 6.65 -11.75
CA ALA A 14 -19.70 7.50 -11.72
C ALA A 14 -18.43 6.68 -11.57
N VAL A 15 -18.43 5.66 -10.68
CA VAL A 15 -17.31 4.72 -10.52
C VAL A 15 -17.04 3.94 -11.81
N GLN A 16 -18.09 3.47 -12.49
CA GLN A 16 -17.96 2.78 -13.77
C GLN A 16 -17.33 3.69 -14.84
N ILE A 17 -17.76 4.94 -14.93
CA ILE A 17 -17.20 5.90 -15.90
C ILE A 17 -15.74 6.20 -15.58
N ALA A 18 -15.38 6.41 -14.31
CA ALA A 18 -13.99 6.61 -13.88
C ALA A 18 -13.11 5.43 -14.29
N ARG A 19 -13.54 4.19 -14.00
CA ARG A 19 -12.84 2.97 -14.42
C ARG A 19 -12.70 2.86 -15.95
N CYS A 20 -13.72 3.25 -16.71
CA CYS A 20 -13.64 3.27 -18.17
C CYS A 20 -12.61 4.28 -18.68
N ILE A 21 -12.55 5.47 -18.06
CA ILE A 21 -11.55 6.50 -18.38
C ILE A 21 -10.13 5.99 -18.05
N GLU A 22 -9.94 5.43 -16.87
CA GLU A 22 -8.66 4.87 -16.43
C GLU A 22 -8.19 3.74 -17.35
N ALA A 23 -9.07 2.80 -17.67
CA ALA A 23 -8.77 1.71 -18.59
C ALA A 23 -8.43 2.20 -20.01
N GLU A 24 -9.05 3.30 -20.48
CA GLU A 24 -8.66 3.93 -21.74
C GLU A 24 -7.25 4.52 -21.66
N VAL A 25 -6.92 5.25 -20.59
CA VAL A 25 -5.59 5.83 -20.39
C VAL A 25 -4.52 4.74 -20.39
N VAL A 26 -4.76 3.65 -19.66
CA VAL A 26 -3.89 2.47 -19.60
C VAL A 26 -3.71 1.87 -21.00
N ARG A 27 -4.81 1.57 -21.71
CA ARG A 27 -4.79 0.94 -23.04
C ARG A 27 -4.06 1.79 -24.08
N ARG A 28 -4.12 3.11 -23.95
CA ARG A 28 -3.41 4.07 -24.82
C ARG A 28 -1.93 4.25 -24.46
N GLY A 29 -1.42 3.49 -23.49
CA GLY A 29 -0.02 3.56 -23.08
C GLY A 29 0.31 4.80 -22.25
N TRP A 30 -0.66 5.35 -21.52
CA TRP A 30 -0.51 6.52 -20.64
C TRP A 30 -0.02 7.80 -21.37
N PRO A 31 -0.81 8.34 -22.32
CA PRO A 31 -0.38 9.49 -23.13
C PRO A 31 -0.43 10.80 -22.33
N VAL A 32 0.55 11.03 -21.45
CA VAL A 32 0.64 12.20 -20.57
C VAL A 32 0.49 13.51 -21.35
N GLY A 33 -0.37 14.40 -20.86
CA GLY A 33 -0.69 15.68 -21.49
C GLY A 33 -1.79 15.62 -22.56
N ALA A 34 -2.13 14.43 -23.08
CA ALA A 34 -3.21 14.30 -24.07
C ALA A 34 -4.58 14.61 -23.45
N SER A 35 -5.45 15.25 -24.23
CA SER A 35 -6.85 15.48 -23.85
C SER A 35 -7.72 14.28 -24.21
N LEU A 36 -8.54 13.83 -23.26
CA LEU A 36 -9.57 12.81 -23.45
C LEU A 36 -10.90 13.40 -23.94
N GLY A 37 -11.01 14.73 -24.01
CA GLY A 37 -12.20 15.45 -24.45
C GLY A 37 -12.66 16.52 -23.46
N SER A 38 -13.52 17.42 -23.93
CA SER A 38 -14.18 18.42 -23.10
C SER A 38 -15.27 17.80 -22.20
N GLU A 39 -15.68 18.49 -21.13
CA GLU A 39 -16.78 18.04 -20.25
C GLU A 39 -18.01 17.65 -21.08
N GLY A 40 -18.45 18.51 -22.01
CA GLY A 40 -19.59 18.23 -22.88
C GLY A 40 -19.41 17.04 -23.82
N ALA A 41 -18.19 16.82 -24.35
CA ALA A 41 -17.89 15.66 -25.19
C ALA A 41 -17.94 14.36 -24.38
N LEU A 42 -17.37 14.37 -23.16
CA LEU A 42 -17.39 13.23 -22.25
C LEU A 42 -18.81 12.90 -21.76
N GLN A 43 -19.65 13.92 -21.52
CA GLN A 43 -21.07 13.72 -21.16
C GLN A 43 -21.81 12.97 -22.27
N LYS A 44 -21.64 13.40 -23.52
CA LYS A 44 -22.23 12.72 -24.68
C LYS A 44 -21.68 11.30 -24.85
N ARG A 45 -20.35 11.14 -24.75
CA ARG A 45 -19.67 9.85 -24.92
C ARG A 45 -20.11 8.79 -23.91
N TYR A 46 -20.29 9.15 -22.64
CA TYR A 46 -20.69 8.22 -21.58
C TYR A 46 -22.19 8.25 -21.27
N GLY A 47 -22.98 9.04 -22.02
CA GLY A 47 -24.41 9.23 -21.77
C GLY A 47 -24.72 9.65 -20.34
N ALA A 48 -23.85 10.47 -19.72
CA ALA A 48 -23.88 10.78 -18.30
C ALA A 48 -24.37 12.21 -18.05
N SER A 49 -25.15 12.39 -16.99
CA SER A 49 -25.52 13.73 -16.53
C SER A 49 -24.26 14.49 -16.07
N ARG A 50 -24.37 15.82 -15.97
CA ARG A 50 -23.25 16.67 -15.53
C ARG A 50 -22.76 16.31 -14.12
N SER A 51 -23.68 15.98 -13.21
CA SER A 51 -23.32 15.58 -11.85
C SER A 51 -22.55 14.27 -11.82
N VAL A 52 -23.01 13.26 -12.57
CA VAL A 52 -22.37 11.94 -12.64
C VAL A 52 -20.98 12.03 -13.28
N LEU A 53 -20.83 12.78 -14.39
CA LEU A 53 -19.52 12.95 -15.01
C LEU A 53 -18.55 13.70 -14.09
N ARG A 54 -19.01 14.76 -13.41
CA ARG A 54 -18.14 15.50 -12.48
C ARG A 54 -17.68 14.63 -11.32
N GLU A 55 -18.49 13.68 -10.88
CA GLU A 55 -18.09 12.70 -9.88
C GLU A 55 -17.07 11.71 -10.43
N ALA A 56 -17.28 11.19 -11.64
CA ALA A 56 -16.31 10.32 -12.30
C ALA A 56 -14.96 11.03 -12.52
N VAL A 57 -14.97 12.28 -12.98
CA VAL A 57 -13.76 13.10 -13.16
C VAL A 57 -13.03 13.32 -11.85
N ARG A 58 -13.75 13.52 -10.73
CA ARG A 58 -13.12 13.65 -9.41
C ARG A 58 -12.35 12.39 -9.02
N LEU A 59 -12.94 11.21 -9.24
CA LEU A 59 -12.26 9.93 -8.97
C LEU A 59 -10.97 9.81 -9.79
N VAL A 60 -11.04 10.11 -11.08
CA VAL A 60 -9.87 10.09 -11.98
C VAL A 60 -8.81 11.12 -11.58
N GLU A 61 -9.22 12.30 -11.13
CA GLU A 61 -8.34 13.34 -10.58
C GLU A 61 -7.66 12.89 -9.28
N HIS A 62 -8.39 12.25 -8.38
CA HIS A 62 -7.85 11.74 -7.13
C HIS A 62 -6.85 10.61 -7.33
N HIS A 63 -7.14 9.70 -8.26
CA HIS A 63 -6.20 8.67 -8.70
C HIS A 63 -4.96 9.24 -9.45
N GLN A 64 -4.88 10.56 -9.64
CA GLN A 64 -3.81 11.24 -10.40
C GLN A 64 -3.67 10.75 -11.85
N VAL A 65 -4.74 10.20 -12.42
CA VAL A 65 -4.75 9.66 -13.79
C VAL A 65 -4.98 10.77 -14.82
N ALA A 66 -5.86 11.72 -14.52
CA ALA A 66 -6.11 12.87 -15.38
C ALA A 66 -6.64 14.07 -14.60
N ARG A 67 -6.46 15.28 -15.12
CA ARG A 67 -6.92 16.54 -14.51
C ARG A 67 -7.77 17.35 -15.48
N MET A 68 -8.87 17.89 -15.00
CA MET A 68 -9.75 18.76 -15.76
C MET A 68 -9.13 20.17 -15.91
N ARG A 69 -8.78 20.55 -17.14
CA ARG A 69 -8.38 21.93 -17.47
C ARG A 69 -9.55 22.71 -18.07
N ARG A 70 -9.85 23.88 -17.50
CA ARG A 70 -10.87 24.81 -18.02
C ARG A 70 -10.30 25.74 -19.09
N GLY A 71 -11.15 26.20 -20.00
CA GLY A 71 -10.81 27.20 -21.03
C GLY A 71 -10.69 26.62 -22.45
N PRO A 72 -10.36 27.46 -23.45
CA PRO A 72 -10.08 27.04 -24.83
C PRO A 72 -8.97 25.97 -24.86
N ASN A 73 -9.13 24.93 -25.68
CA ASN A 73 -8.26 23.73 -25.68
C ASN A 73 -8.21 23.01 -24.31
N GLY A 74 -9.16 23.26 -23.42
CA GLY A 74 -9.34 22.53 -22.17
C GLY A 74 -9.87 21.12 -22.38
N GLY A 75 -10.15 20.43 -21.28
CA GLY A 75 -10.59 19.05 -21.27
C GLY A 75 -9.96 18.24 -20.15
N LEU A 76 -10.29 16.96 -20.10
CA LEU A 76 -9.68 16.03 -19.16
C LEU A 76 -8.30 15.59 -19.69
N LEU A 77 -7.23 16.11 -19.09
CA LEU A 77 -5.85 15.90 -19.54
C LEU A 77 -5.17 14.79 -18.74
N VAL A 78 -4.57 13.81 -19.42
CA VAL A 78 -3.84 12.71 -18.77
C VAL A 78 -2.64 13.23 -17.98
N CYS A 79 -2.46 12.74 -16.76
CA CYS A 79 -1.39 13.10 -15.85
C CYS A 79 -0.43 11.92 -15.63
N ALA A 80 0.83 12.22 -15.30
CA ALA A 80 1.73 11.22 -14.74
C ALA A 80 1.40 11.05 -13.24
N PRO A 81 1.04 9.85 -12.77
CA PRO A 81 0.69 9.63 -11.37
C PRO A 81 1.93 9.76 -10.47
N ASP A 82 1.73 10.33 -9.28
CA ASP A 82 2.74 10.43 -8.22
C ASP A 82 2.46 9.40 -7.12
N ALA A 83 3.53 8.77 -6.61
CA ALA A 83 3.47 7.84 -5.48
C ALA A 83 3.13 8.54 -4.16
N GLY A 84 3.38 9.85 -4.05
CA GLY A 84 3.20 10.64 -2.83
C GLY A 84 1.80 10.52 -2.21
N PRO A 85 0.73 10.95 -2.91
CA PRO A 85 -0.65 10.83 -2.44
C PRO A 85 -1.06 9.39 -2.10
N ALA A 86 -0.71 8.43 -2.97
CA ALA A 86 -1.03 7.02 -2.79
C ALA A 86 -0.41 6.44 -1.51
N THR A 87 0.87 6.73 -1.28
CA THR A 87 1.61 6.29 -0.09
C THR A 87 1.04 6.88 1.18
N ARG A 88 0.59 8.14 1.16
CA ARG A 88 -0.05 8.77 2.33
C ARG A 88 -1.36 8.08 2.71
N ALA A 89 -2.17 7.72 1.71
CA ALA A 89 -3.42 7.00 1.93
C ALA A 89 -3.19 5.64 2.63
N VAL A 90 -2.15 4.91 2.22
CA VAL A 90 -1.74 3.66 2.86
C VAL A 90 -1.38 3.86 4.31
N VAL A 91 -0.52 4.86 4.58
CA VAL A 91 -0.07 5.16 5.94
C VAL A 91 -1.27 5.41 6.86
N ILE A 92 -2.22 6.24 6.41
CA ILE A 92 -3.41 6.58 7.20
C ILE A 92 -4.30 5.36 7.43
N TYR A 93 -4.51 4.54 6.39
CA TYR A 93 -5.28 3.30 6.52
C TYR A 93 -4.66 2.33 7.53
N LEU A 94 -3.34 2.14 7.48
CA LEU A 94 -2.63 1.24 8.37
C LEU A 94 -2.60 1.74 9.82
N GLU A 95 -2.48 3.06 10.02
CA GLU A 95 -2.64 3.68 11.35
C GLU A 95 -4.05 3.46 11.92
N TYR A 96 -5.09 3.61 11.10
CA TYR A 96 -6.46 3.28 11.50
C TYR A 96 -6.63 1.80 11.84
N ARG A 97 -5.97 0.90 11.09
CA ARG A 97 -5.97 -0.54 11.38
C ARG A 97 -5.18 -0.92 12.63
N GLY A 98 -4.42 0.01 13.21
CA GLY A 98 -3.61 -0.23 14.39
C GLY A 98 -2.34 -1.03 14.11
N THR A 99 -1.76 -0.89 12.90
CA THR A 99 -0.49 -1.54 12.57
C THR A 99 0.56 -1.29 13.65
N THR A 100 1.19 -2.36 14.10
CA THR A 100 2.16 -2.35 15.19
C THR A 100 3.58 -2.15 14.67
N LEU A 101 4.55 -1.87 15.55
CA LEU A 101 5.95 -1.90 15.12
C LEU A 101 6.36 -3.30 14.67
N ASP A 102 5.90 -4.34 15.35
CA ASP A 102 6.24 -5.72 15.00
C ASP A 102 5.75 -6.07 13.58
N ASP A 103 4.55 -5.61 13.19
CA ASP A 103 4.07 -5.76 11.81
C ASP A 103 5.02 -5.13 10.78
N LEU A 104 5.55 -3.94 11.08
CA LEU A 104 6.50 -3.27 10.18
C LEU A 104 7.80 -4.04 10.08
N LEU A 105 8.30 -4.56 11.21
CA LEU A 105 9.57 -5.26 11.28
C LEU A 105 9.49 -6.63 10.59
N ASP A 106 8.40 -7.37 10.78
CA ASP A 106 8.10 -8.60 10.05
C ASP A 106 8.05 -8.33 8.54
N ALA A 107 7.39 -7.25 8.11
CA ALA A 107 7.34 -6.89 6.70
C ALA A 107 8.73 -6.51 6.14
N ARG A 108 9.58 -5.84 6.92
CA ARG A 108 10.96 -5.52 6.53
C ARG A 108 11.81 -6.77 6.35
N LEU A 109 11.67 -7.78 7.22
CA LEU A 109 12.37 -9.07 7.10
C LEU A 109 11.98 -9.84 5.85
N VAL A 110 10.75 -9.66 5.35
CA VAL A 110 10.30 -10.24 4.08
C VAL A 110 10.88 -9.48 2.88
N LEU A 111 10.83 -8.15 2.91
CA LEU A 111 11.04 -7.33 1.71
C LEU A 111 12.49 -6.86 1.51
N GLU A 112 13.19 -6.45 2.57
CA GLU A 112 14.53 -5.85 2.42
C GLU A 112 15.62 -6.85 2.04
N PRO A 113 15.65 -8.08 2.56
CA PRO A 113 16.62 -9.08 2.10
C PRO A 113 16.41 -9.44 0.62
N LEU A 114 15.15 -9.49 0.17
CA LEU A 114 14.82 -9.69 -1.24
C LEU A 114 15.34 -8.53 -2.10
N ALA A 115 15.14 -7.28 -1.65
CA ALA A 115 15.62 -6.11 -2.37
C ALA A 115 17.15 -6.08 -2.46
N ALA A 116 17.86 -6.46 -1.40
CA ALA A 116 19.31 -6.54 -1.39
C ALA A 116 19.85 -7.60 -2.36
N ALA A 117 19.22 -8.78 -2.40
CA ALA A 117 19.57 -9.86 -3.32
C ALA A 117 19.41 -9.42 -4.79
N LEU A 118 18.21 -8.92 -5.15
CA LEU A 118 17.91 -8.43 -6.49
C LEU A 118 18.78 -7.23 -6.88
N ALA A 119 19.09 -6.35 -5.93
CA ALA A 119 20.00 -5.24 -6.17
C ALA A 119 21.40 -5.74 -6.55
N ALA A 120 21.95 -6.74 -5.86
CA ALA A 120 23.25 -7.30 -6.20
C ALA A 120 23.28 -7.92 -7.60
N GLU A 121 22.16 -8.53 -8.04
CA GLU A 121 22.04 -9.12 -9.37
C GLU A 121 21.92 -8.09 -10.50
N GLN A 122 21.43 -6.88 -10.20
CA GLN A 122 21.04 -5.89 -11.21
C GLN A 122 21.77 -4.54 -11.11
N ILE A 123 22.65 -4.36 -10.13
CA ILE A 123 23.37 -3.11 -9.88
C ILE A 123 24.16 -2.66 -11.12
N ASP A 124 24.13 -1.36 -11.39
CA ASP A 124 24.93 -0.72 -12.44
C ASP A 124 25.83 0.38 -11.85
N GLU A 125 26.78 0.89 -12.63
CA GLU A 125 27.74 1.93 -12.21
C GLU A 125 27.05 3.15 -11.59
N ALA A 126 25.98 3.63 -12.22
CA ALA A 126 25.20 4.75 -11.70
C ALA A 126 24.51 4.39 -10.37
N GLY A 127 24.10 3.14 -10.18
CA GLY A 127 23.59 2.59 -8.93
C GLY A 127 24.62 2.55 -7.82
N ILE A 128 25.86 2.14 -8.14
CA ILE A 128 26.99 2.13 -7.22
C ILE A 128 27.28 3.55 -6.73
N GLU A 129 27.35 4.52 -7.65
CA GLU A 129 27.55 5.94 -7.32
C GLU A 129 26.45 6.47 -6.38
N ARG A 130 25.18 6.15 -6.67
CA ARG A 130 24.04 6.56 -5.82
C ARG A 130 24.13 5.95 -4.41
N LEU A 131 24.41 4.66 -4.29
CA LEU A 131 24.54 4.01 -2.98
C LEU A 131 25.69 4.60 -2.17
N ARG A 132 26.85 4.84 -2.81
CA ARG A 132 28.00 5.50 -2.16
C ARG A 132 27.67 6.92 -1.72
N ALA A 133 26.94 7.68 -2.53
CA ALA A 133 26.53 9.04 -2.18
C ALA A 133 25.60 9.05 -0.94
N VAL A 134 24.64 8.13 -0.87
CA VAL A 134 23.74 8.02 0.29
C VAL A 134 24.49 7.61 1.55
N LEU A 135 25.42 6.65 1.46
CA LEU A 135 26.30 6.27 2.58
C LEU A 135 27.18 7.43 3.05
N GLY A 136 27.71 8.24 2.12
CA GLY A 136 28.49 9.42 2.47
C GLY A 136 27.67 10.49 3.19
N ALA A 137 26.42 10.70 2.76
CA ALA A 137 25.50 11.64 3.40
C ALA A 137 25.12 11.20 4.82
N GLU A 138 24.94 9.89 5.03
CA GLU A 138 24.68 9.29 6.34
C GLU A 138 25.80 9.61 7.36
N GLN A 139 27.06 9.55 6.93
CA GLN A 139 28.22 9.90 7.78
C GLN A 139 28.28 11.41 8.11
N GLN A 140 27.91 12.28 7.16
CA GLN A 140 28.04 13.73 7.32
C GLN A 140 26.91 14.37 8.15
N GLN A 141 25.77 13.69 8.30
CA GLN A 141 24.64 14.17 9.10
C GLN A 141 24.25 13.18 10.23
N PRO A 142 25.15 12.90 11.19
CA PRO A 142 24.83 12.02 12.29
C PRO A 142 23.69 12.61 13.12
N GLY A 143 22.56 11.91 13.16
CA GLY A 143 21.43 12.28 14.04
C GLY A 143 20.10 12.55 13.34
N LEU A 144 20.05 12.75 12.02
CA LEU A 144 18.78 13.00 11.31
C LEU A 144 18.12 11.67 10.86
N PRO A 145 16.88 11.36 11.29
CA PRO A 145 16.12 10.21 10.76
C PRO A 145 15.90 10.27 9.24
N ALA A 146 16.05 11.45 8.64
CA ALA A 146 15.93 11.67 7.20
C ALA A 146 16.97 10.94 6.37
N ALA A 147 18.25 11.08 6.70
CA ALA A 147 19.34 10.49 5.94
C ALA A 147 19.40 8.95 6.02
N ARG A 148 18.77 8.34 7.04
CA ARG A 148 18.88 6.89 7.31
C ARG A 148 17.93 6.04 6.46
N ASP A 149 16.67 6.47 6.31
CA ASP A 149 15.71 5.76 5.45
C ASP A 149 16.07 5.87 3.97
N GLU A 150 16.87 6.88 3.61
CA GLU A 150 17.33 7.09 2.24
C GLU A 150 18.18 5.90 1.73
N PHE A 151 18.91 5.20 2.61
CA PHE A 151 19.67 4.01 2.24
C PHE A 151 18.76 2.87 1.75
N HIS A 152 17.78 2.46 2.56
CA HIS A 152 16.86 1.38 2.21
C HIS A 152 16.08 1.67 0.92
N VAL A 153 15.62 2.93 0.76
CA VAL A 153 14.93 3.35 -0.48
C VAL A 153 15.88 3.36 -1.68
N ALA A 154 17.14 3.81 -1.50
CA ALA A 154 18.13 3.80 -2.57
C ALA A 154 18.54 2.37 -2.97
N LEU A 155 18.69 1.47 -2.01
CA LEU A 155 18.93 0.05 -2.21
C LEU A 155 17.76 -0.61 -2.94
N ALA A 156 16.52 -0.38 -2.50
CA ALA A 156 15.34 -0.93 -3.14
C ALA A 156 15.19 -0.47 -4.60
N ARG A 157 15.61 0.76 -4.93
CA ARG A 157 15.67 1.23 -6.33
C ARG A 157 16.65 0.43 -7.19
N GLN A 158 17.72 -0.10 -6.60
CA GLN A 158 18.70 -0.90 -7.34
C GLN A 158 18.21 -2.33 -7.61
N SER A 159 17.16 -2.80 -6.91
CA SER A 159 16.49 -4.07 -7.26
C SER A 159 15.79 -4.03 -8.62
N LYS A 160 15.62 -2.83 -9.21
CA LYS A 160 14.87 -2.56 -10.45
C LYS A 160 13.43 -3.08 -10.47
N ASN A 161 12.91 -3.50 -9.32
CA ASN A 161 11.54 -3.94 -9.13
C ASN A 161 10.70 -2.77 -8.57
N PRO A 162 9.79 -2.17 -9.37
CA PRO A 162 9.03 -1.00 -8.95
C PRO A 162 8.00 -1.28 -7.85
N VAL A 163 7.54 -2.53 -7.70
CA VAL A 163 6.62 -2.96 -6.63
C VAL A 163 7.38 -2.98 -5.31
N LEU A 164 8.52 -3.67 -5.29
CA LEU A 164 9.38 -3.78 -4.12
C LEU A 164 9.89 -2.40 -3.66
N GLN A 165 10.28 -1.55 -4.61
CA GLN A 165 10.66 -0.17 -4.33
C GLN A 165 9.55 0.59 -3.59
N LEU A 166 8.32 0.53 -4.09
CA LEU A 166 7.19 1.25 -3.47
C LEU A 166 6.87 0.69 -2.08
N PHE A 167 6.85 -0.63 -1.92
CA PHE A 167 6.52 -1.26 -0.65
C PHE A 167 7.57 -0.95 0.43
N ILE A 168 8.86 -0.94 0.08
CA ILE A 168 9.92 -0.49 0.99
C ILE A 168 9.77 1.00 1.30
N GLU A 169 9.46 1.86 0.32
CA GLU A 169 9.24 3.28 0.57
C GLU A 169 8.07 3.55 1.53
N VAL A 170 6.95 2.82 1.38
CA VAL A 170 5.82 2.86 2.32
C VAL A 170 6.25 2.40 3.71
N SER A 171 6.95 1.25 3.79
CA SER A 171 7.42 0.66 5.05
C SER A 171 8.39 1.58 5.80
N MET A 172 9.31 2.24 5.10
CA MET A 172 10.24 3.20 5.71
C MET A 172 9.54 4.44 6.23
N ARG A 173 8.57 4.99 5.49
CA ARG A 173 7.78 6.13 5.96
C ARG A 173 6.98 5.81 7.22
N LEU A 174 6.45 4.59 7.33
CA LEU A 174 5.82 4.08 8.55
C LEU A 174 6.83 3.90 9.67
N THR A 175 7.94 3.21 9.40
CA THR A 175 9.01 2.94 10.37
C THR A 175 9.50 4.24 11.01
N ARG A 176 9.74 5.29 10.22
CA ARG A 176 10.11 6.61 10.73
C ARG A 176 9.11 7.15 11.75
N ARG A 177 7.81 7.00 11.51
CA ARG A 177 6.77 7.49 12.42
C ARG A 177 6.84 6.81 13.80
N TYR A 178 7.18 5.52 13.85
CA TYR A 178 7.34 4.77 15.10
C TYR A 178 8.74 4.94 15.72
N ALA A 179 9.79 5.08 14.90
CA ALA A 179 11.15 5.33 15.37
C ALA A 179 11.27 6.68 16.10
N LEU A 180 10.51 7.70 15.67
CA LEU A 180 10.42 9.00 16.38
C LEU A 180 9.88 8.89 17.81
N SER A 181 9.19 7.81 18.17
CA SER A 181 8.76 7.54 19.55
C SER A 181 9.76 6.74 20.39
N SER A 182 10.85 6.25 19.79
CA SER A 182 11.91 5.52 20.50
C SER A 182 12.90 6.53 21.12
N ARG A 183 13.42 6.24 22.32
CA ARG A 183 14.44 7.07 22.97
C ARG A 183 15.67 6.22 23.28
N THR A 184 16.85 6.75 23.00
CA THR A 184 18.13 6.23 23.52
C THR A 184 18.28 6.66 24.97
N ASP A 185 18.80 5.77 25.82
CA ASP A 185 18.98 6.10 27.25
C ASP A 185 20.17 7.05 27.47
N SER A 186 21.09 7.12 26.51
CA SER A 186 22.24 8.05 26.53
C SER A 186 22.68 8.52 25.15
N ALA A 187 23.46 9.61 25.11
CA ALA A 187 24.08 10.11 23.89
C ALA A 187 25.15 9.15 23.33
N THR A 188 25.86 8.44 24.20
CA THR A 188 26.86 7.44 23.80
C THR A 188 26.22 6.24 23.12
N GLU A 189 25.14 5.71 23.69
CA GLU A 189 24.37 4.62 23.08
C GLU A 189 23.78 5.02 21.73
N ALA A 190 23.28 6.25 21.62
CA ALA A 190 22.83 6.79 20.35
C ALA A 190 23.95 6.79 19.31
N LEU A 191 25.15 7.24 19.68
CA LEU A 191 26.30 7.28 18.78
C LEU A 191 26.76 5.89 18.33
N GLU A 192 26.88 4.94 19.26
CA GLU A 192 27.23 3.56 18.92
C GLU A 192 26.19 2.88 18.03
N ALA A 193 24.89 3.17 18.25
CA ALA A 193 23.84 2.66 17.38
C ALA A 193 23.97 3.20 15.94
N LEU A 194 24.46 4.44 15.79
CA LEU A 194 24.74 5.01 14.47
C LEU A 194 25.94 4.38 13.78
N ASP A 195 27.02 4.17 14.53
CA ASP A 195 28.21 3.54 13.98
C ASP A 195 27.92 2.10 13.53
N ARG A 196 27.15 1.35 14.33
CA ARG A 196 26.69 0.00 13.96
C ARG A 196 25.79 0.02 12.72
N LEU A 197 24.81 0.91 12.67
CA LEU A 197 23.90 1.04 11.52
C LEU A 197 24.66 1.38 10.23
N HIS A 198 25.58 2.35 10.29
CA HIS A 198 26.40 2.72 9.15
C HIS A 198 27.35 1.59 8.72
N HIS A 199 27.93 0.86 9.68
CA HIS A 199 28.75 -0.32 9.40
C HIS A 199 27.95 -1.40 8.65
N ASP A 200 26.73 -1.69 9.10
CA ASP A 200 25.83 -2.64 8.43
C ASP A 200 25.47 -2.18 7.01
N HIS A 201 25.05 -0.92 6.84
CA HIS A 201 24.74 -0.35 5.52
C HIS A 201 25.93 -0.42 4.56
N SER A 202 27.13 -0.12 5.06
CA SER A 202 28.37 -0.23 4.29
C SER A 202 28.67 -1.67 3.87
N GLY A 203 28.47 -2.63 4.79
CA GLY A 203 28.62 -4.06 4.50
C GLY A 203 27.64 -4.54 3.42
N ILE A 204 26.37 -4.14 3.51
CA ILE A 204 25.34 -4.47 2.52
C ILE A 204 25.70 -3.87 1.15
N ALA A 205 26.05 -2.59 1.11
CA ALA A 205 26.43 -1.92 -0.14
C ALA A 205 27.66 -2.55 -0.79
N ALA A 206 28.64 -2.98 0.00
CA ALA A 206 29.81 -3.69 -0.49
C ALA A 206 29.43 -5.05 -1.12
N ALA A 207 28.56 -5.83 -0.46
CA ALA A 207 28.09 -7.10 -1.01
C ALA A 207 27.29 -6.91 -2.32
N VAL A 208 26.41 -5.89 -2.36
CA VAL A 208 25.65 -5.52 -3.56
C VAL A 208 26.58 -5.10 -4.69
N THR A 209 27.54 -4.22 -4.42
CA THR A 209 28.52 -3.74 -5.42
C THR A 209 29.39 -4.88 -5.95
N ALA A 210 29.65 -5.91 -5.13
CA ALA A 210 30.39 -7.09 -5.53
C ALA A 210 29.54 -8.12 -6.32
N GLY A 211 28.24 -7.89 -6.48
CA GLY A 211 27.31 -8.84 -7.11
C GLY A 211 26.99 -10.08 -6.27
N ASP A 212 27.31 -10.06 -4.96
CA ASP A 212 27.11 -11.19 -4.05
C ASP A 212 25.69 -11.16 -3.46
N SER A 213 24.72 -11.67 -4.23
CA SER A 213 23.30 -11.73 -3.88
C SER A 213 23.04 -12.46 -2.55
N ALA A 214 23.70 -13.61 -2.33
CA ALA A 214 23.53 -14.40 -1.11
C ALA A 214 24.03 -13.64 0.13
N ARG A 215 25.22 -13.02 0.05
CA ARG A 215 25.78 -12.23 1.14
C ARG A 215 24.99 -10.95 1.39
N ALA A 216 24.55 -10.26 0.33
CA ALA A 216 23.73 -9.06 0.44
C ALA A 216 22.42 -9.35 1.18
N LYS A 217 21.75 -10.47 0.82
CA LYS A 217 20.56 -10.95 1.51
C LYS A 217 20.82 -11.21 3.00
N ALA A 218 21.85 -11.99 3.31
CA ALA A 218 22.17 -12.38 4.69
C ALA A 218 22.62 -11.19 5.57
N LEU A 219 23.29 -10.20 4.99
CA LEU A 219 23.64 -8.96 5.70
C LEU A 219 22.41 -8.08 5.95
N SER A 220 21.54 -7.94 4.95
CA SER A 220 20.28 -7.19 5.07
C SER A 220 19.37 -7.80 6.15
N GLU A 221 19.21 -9.13 6.15
CA GLU A 221 18.43 -9.83 7.17
C GLU A 221 18.96 -9.60 8.59
N ARG A 222 20.28 -9.77 8.79
CA ARG A 222 20.91 -9.51 10.10
C ARG A 222 20.77 -8.06 10.54
N HIS A 223 20.92 -7.11 9.63
CA HIS A 223 20.75 -5.69 9.90
C HIS A 223 19.32 -5.39 10.37
N VAL A 224 18.30 -5.86 9.63
CA VAL A 224 16.90 -5.65 10.02
C VAL A 224 16.62 -6.30 11.38
N GLN A 225 17.08 -7.52 11.64
CA GLN A 225 16.95 -8.17 12.96
C GLN A 225 17.59 -7.35 14.09
N ALA A 226 18.79 -6.81 13.86
CA ALA A 226 19.49 -5.98 14.84
C ALA A 226 18.74 -4.68 15.14
N VAL A 227 18.24 -3.99 14.09
CA VAL A 227 17.44 -2.77 14.23
C VAL A 227 16.11 -3.06 14.92
N THR A 228 15.45 -4.17 14.59
CA THR A 228 14.23 -4.66 15.25
C THR A 228 14.44 -4.81 16.76
N ALA A 229 15.45 -5.61 17.14
CA ALA A 229 15.77 -5.86 18.54
C ALA A 229 16.19 -4.59 19.29
N TRP A 230 16.80 -3.63 18.59
CA TRP A 230 17.12 -2.32 19.17
C TRP A 230 15.86 -1.48 19.39
N LEU A 231 14.99 -1.35 18.40
CA LEU A 231 13.76 -0.57 18.51
C LEU A 231 12.82 -1.13 19.58
N GLN A 232 12.63 -2.44 19.65
CA GLN A 232 11.78 -3.09 20.66
C GLN A 232 12.27 -2.81 22.10
N ARG A 233 13.58 -2.82 22.33
CA ARG A 233 14.16 -2.47 23.65
C ARG A 233 13.97 -1.01 24.05
N HIS A 234 13.89 -0.12 23.06
CA HIS A 234 13.83 1.34 23.24
C HIS A 234 12.46 1.93 22.98
N GLN A 235 11.44 1.09 22.77
CA GLN A 235 10.05 1.51 22.74
C GLN A 235 9.59 1.90 24.13
N ARG A 236 8.81 2.98 24.24
CA ARG A 236 8.04 3.24 25.46
C ARG A 236 7.13 2.04 25.71
N GLY A 237 7.22 1.44 26.89
CA GLY A 237 6.16 0.58 27.39
C GLY A 237 4.86 1.38 27.45
N ASP A 238 3.89 1.06 26.59
CA ASP A 238 2.56 1.64 26.67
C ASP A 238 1.81 1.00 27.85
N ARG A 239 2.04 1.57 29.04
CA ARG A 239 1.04 1.55 30.11
C ARG A 239 0.69 2.99 30.42
N SER A 240 -0.32 3.49 29.69
CA SER A 240 -1.12 4.68 29.95
C SER A 240 -0.44 6.06 29.80
N GLY A 241 -0.91 6.85 28.83
CA GLY A 241 -0.90 8.32 28.91
C GLY A 241 0.27 9.05 28.24
N ALA A 242 0.57 8.79 26.96
CA ALA A 242 1.52 9.61 26.22
C ALA A 242 0.95 11.02 25.89
N PRO A 243 1.75 12.11 26.02
CA PRO A 243 1.30 13.47 25.72
C PRO A 243 1.17 13.71 24.20
N PRO A 244 0.42 14.75 23.77
CA PRO A 244 0.08 14.96 22.37
C PRO A 244 1.33 15.18 21.52
N ARG A 245 1.42 14.42 20.42
CA ARG A 245 2.46 14.54 19.38
C ARG A 245 2.51 16.00 18.88
N GLN A 246 3.71 16.55 18.72
CA GLN A 246 3.91 17.93 18.24
C GLN A 246 3.22 18.14 16.89
N VAL A 247 2.26 19.06 16.85
CA VAL A 247 1.55 19.51 15.64
C VAL A 247 2.59 19.90 14.59
N ARG A 248 2.59 19.20 13.45
CA ARG A 248 3.40 19.57 12.28
C ARG A 248 3.04 21.00 11.88
N ARG A 249 3.98 21.94 11.94
CA ARG A 249 3.75 23.30 11.45
C ARG A 249 3.58 23.26 9.94
N LEU A 250 2.44 23.74 9.45
CA LEU A 250 2.16 23.92 8.02
C LEU A 250 3.07 25.03 7.48
N ASP A 251 3.83 24.74 6.42
CA ASP A 251 4.52 25.76 5.64
C ASP A 251 3.51 26.47 4.74
N LEU A 252 3.06 27.65 5.18
CA LEU A 252 2.01 28.43 4.51
C LEU A 252 2.48 29.06 3.19
N GLU A 253 3.78 29.07 2.88
CA GLU A 253 4.33 29.60 1.64
C GLU A 253 4.32 28.57 0.49
N ALA A 254 4.00 27.31 0.78
CA ALA A 254 3.95 26.25 -0.23
C ALA A 254 2.84 26.48 -1.28
N PRO A 255 3.05 26.04 -2.55
CA PRO A 255 2.01 26.08 -3.57
C PRO A 255 0.71 25.44 -3.09
N ARG A 256 -0.43 26.02 -3.44
CA ARG A 256 -1.76 25.64 -2.92
C ARG A 256 -2.05 24.14 -2.91
N GLY A 257 -1.65 23.41 -3.95
CA GLY A 257 -1.82 21.95 -4.03
C GLY A 257 -1.03 21.23 -2.93
N LYS A 258 0.26 21.55 -2.80
CA LYS A 258 1.13 21.03 -1.74
C LYS A 258 0.61 21.42 -0.36
N LEU A 259 0.13 22.65 -0.17
CA LEU A 259 -0.45 23.07 1.10
C LEU A 259 -1.73 22.29 1.46
N ALA A 260 -2.61 22.04 0.50
CA ALA A 260 -3.81 21.23 0.72
C ALA A 260 -3.49 19.77 1.05
N GLU A 261 -2.47 19.19 0.42
CA GLU A 261 -1.99 17.84 0.73
C GLU A 261 -1.42 17.74 2.15
N VAL A 262 -0.59 18.71 2.55
CA VAL A 262 -0.03 18.74 3.91
C VAL A 262 -1.14 19.00 4.93
N LEU A 263 -2.12 19.86 4.63
CA LEU A 263 -3.28 20.07 5.49
C LEU A 263 -4.13 18.80 5.65
N ALA A 264 -4.41 18.07 4.57
CA ALA A 264 -5.15 16.81 4.64
C ALA A 264 -4.42 15.79 5.52
N ALA A 265 -3.11 15.65 5.35
CA ALA A 265 -2.28 14.79 6.20
C ALA A 265 -2.33 15.23 7.68
N THR A 266 -2.25 16.54 7.93
CA THR A 266 -2.31 17.09 9.30
C THR A 266 -3.67 16.83 9.96
N ILE A 267 -4.77 17.01 9.22
CA ILE A 267 -6.11 16.69 9.73
C ILE A 267 -6.25 15.19 10.01
N ALA A 268 -5.74 14.33 9.13
CA ALA A 268 -5.78 12.88 9.35
C ALA A 268 -4.97 12.47 10.60
N ASP A 269 -3.79 13.07 10.79
CA ASP A 269 -2.95 12.86 11.98
C ASP A 269 -3.68 13.31 13.26
N ASP A 270 -4.34 14.46 13.22
CA ASP A 270 -5.13 14.98 14.35
C ASP A 270 -6.36 14.10 14.65
N ILE A 271 -7.04 13.57 13.63
CA ILE A 271 -8.14 12.60 13.79
C ILE A 271 -7.61 11.33 14.46
N ALA A 272 -6.49 10.79 13.97
CA ALA A 272 -5.85 9.62 14.55
C ALA A 272 -5.43 9.84 16.01
N ALA A 273 -4.90 11.02 16.33
CA ALA A 273 -4.50 11.40 17.69
C ALA A 273 -5.68 11.48 18.67
N THR A 274 -6.89 11.74 18.18
CA THR A 274 -8.13 11.70 18.98
C THR A 274 -8.74 10.29 19.11
N GLY A 275 -8.07 9.26 18.58
CA GLY A 275 -8.52 7.88 18.66
C GLY A 275 -9.59 7.49 17.64
N TRP A 276 -9.62 8.15 16.47
CA TRP A 276 -10.57 7.83 15.38
C TRP A 276 -12.03 7.80 15.85
N GLN A 277 -12.55 8.91 16.37
CA GLN A 277 -13.95 9.04 16.77
C GLN A 277 -14.89 8.99 15.55
N VAL A 278 -15.14 7.79 15.01
CA VAL A 278 -15.97 7.55 13.82
C VAL A 278 -17.37 8.14 14.00
N ASP A 279 -17.92 8.71 12.94
CA ASP A 279 -19.22 9.38 12.86
C ASP A 279 -19.35 10.67 13.69
N SER A 280 -18.31 11.05 14.43
CA SER A 280 -18.25 12.33 15.16
C SER A 280 -17.88 13.50 14.24
N VAL A 281 -18.31 14.70 14.61
CA VAL A 281 -17.90 15.94 13.94
C VAL A 281 -16.55 16.38 14.51
N PHE A 282 -15.50 16.28 13.71
CA PHE A 282 -14.15 16.73 14.07
C PHE A 282 -14.05 18.25 14.21
N GLY A 283 -14.82 19.00 13.41
CA GLY A 283 -14.90 20.46 13.51
C GLY A 283 -15.78 21.07 12.43
N THR A 284 -16.34 22.25 12.72
CA THR A 284 -17.08 23.06 11.73
C THR A 284 -16.10 23.66 10.72
N GLU A 285 -16.58 24.02 9.52
CA GLU A 285 -15.72 24.65 8.51
C GLU A 285 -15.04 25.92 9.05
N ALA A 286 -15.78 26.75 9.79
CA ALA A 286 -15.23 27.96 10.41
C ALA A 286 -14.12 27.64 11.43
N ALA A 287 -14.36 26.67 12.32
CA ALA A 287 -13.38 26.26 13.32
C ALA A 287 -12.12 25.65 12.68
N LEU A 288 -12.25 24.90 11.58
CA LEU A 288 -11.11 24.31 10.88
C LEU A 288 -10.27 25.37 10.15
N LEU A 289 -10.91 26.38 9.56
CA LEU A 289 -10.20 27.51 8.94
C LEU A 289 -9.37 28.28 9.96
N GLU A 290 -9.94 28.51 11.15
CA GLU A 290 -9.27 29.17 12.26
C GLU A 290 -8.13 28.31 12.84
N ARG A 291 -8.42 27.04 13.15
CA ARG A 291 -7.47 26.08 13.74
C ARG A 291 -6.20 25.93 12.90
N TYR A 292 -6.35 25.76 11.59
CA TYR A 292 -5.22 25.51 10.69
C TYR A 292 -4.69 26.78 10.00
N ARG A 293 -5.35 27.93 10.19
CA ARG A 293 -4.97 29.22 9.58
C ARG A 293 -4.82 29.13 8.06
N VAL A 294 -5.80 28.52 7.40
CA VAL A 294 -5.80 28.29 5.95
C VAL A 294 -6.99 28.97 5.28
N SER A 295 -6.86 29.24 3.98
CA SER A 295 -7.99 29.75 3.19
C SER A 295 -9.07 28.67 2.99
N ARG A 296 -10.32 29.11 2.78
CA ARG A 296 -11.45 28.22 2.42
C ARG A 296 -11.16 27.37 1.19
N ALA A 297 -10.38 27.92 0.28
CA ALA A 297 -10.00 27.28 -0.96
C ALA A 297 -9.01 26.10 -0.74
N VAL A 298 -8.12 26.22 0.24
CA VAL A 298 -7.19 25.16 0.66
C VAL A 298 -7.93 24.10 1.48
N LEU A 299 -8.75 24.51 2.46
CA LEU A 299 -9.53 23.57 3.27
C LEU A 299 -10.44 22.70 2.42
N ARG A 300 -11.15 23.29 1.44
CA ARG A 300 -11.99 22.53 0.52
C ARG A 300 -11.21 21.51 -0.29
N GLU A 301 -9.95 21.78 -0.62
CA GLU A 301 -9.10 20.84 -1.34
C GLU A 301 -8.62 19.72 -0.43
N ALA A 302 -8.21 20.05 0.80
CA ALA A 302 -7.85 19.05 1.81
C ALA A 302 -9.02 18.12 2.16
N VAL A 303 -10.22 18.67 2.35
CA VAL A 303 -11.44 17.91 2.61
C VAL A 303 -11.74 16.93 1.48
N ARG A 304 -11.50 17.30 0.22
CA ARG A 304 -11.66 16.36 -0.91
C ARG A 304 -10.71 15.17 -0.83
N LEU A 305 -9.46 15.41 -0.44
CA LEU A 305 -8.49 14.34 -0.24
C LEU A 305 -8.92 13.40 0.90
N LEU A 306 -9.45 13.97 2.00
CA LEU A 306 -9.99 13.21 3.12
C LEU A 306 -11.23 12.39 2.72
N GLU A 307 -12.13 12.98 1.93
CA GLU A 307 -13.35 12.32 1.42
C GLU A 307 -13.00 11.13 0.53
N TYR A 308 -12.06 11.32 -0.39
CA TYR A 308 -11.64 10.29 -1.32
C TYR A 308 -11.00 9.09 -0.61
N HIS A 309 -10.11 9.35 0.35
CA HIS A 309 -9.51 8.28 1.15
C HIS A 309 -10.44 7.75 2.24
N THR A 310 -11.72 8.15 2.26
CA THR A 310 -12.72 7.74 3.25
C THR A 310 -12.27 7.98 4.69
N ILE A 311 -11.49 9.03 4.91
CA ILE A 311 -11.00 9.46 6.23
C ILE A 311 -12.05 10.33 6.91
N ALA A 312 -12.63 11.28 6.17
CA ALA A 312 -13.69 12.15 6.67
C ALA A 312 -14.50 12.75 5.52
N HIS A 313 -15.75 13.16 5.77
CA HIS A 313 -16.59 13.84 4.79
C HIS A 313 -17.25 15.11 5.33
N MET A 314 -17.59 16.05 4.45
CA MET A 314 -18.22 17.30 4.85
C MET A 314 -19.74 17.17 4.91
N ARG A 315 -20.32 17.25 6.12
CA ARG A 315 -21.77 17.34 6.32
C ARG A 315 -22.21 18.80 6.27
N ARG A 316 -23.14 19.14 5.38
CA ARG A 316 -23.72 20.50 5.26
C ARG A 316 -24.93 20.68 6.20
N GLY A 317 -25.18 21.93 6.62
CA GLY A 317 -26.35 22.32 7.41
C GLY A 317 -26.04 22.63 8.88
N PRO A 318 -27.06 22.98 9.70
CA PRO A 318 -26.91 23.21 11.14
C PRO A 318 -26.33 21.97 11.84
N GLY A 319 -25.30 22.14 12.68
CA GLY A 319 -24.56 21.02 13.27
C GLY A 319 -23.71 20.23 12.27
N GLY A 320 -23.52 20.77 11.06
CA GLY A 320 -22.62 20.25 10.05
C GLY A 320 -21.14 20.54 10.34
N GLY A 321 -20.27 19.86 9.62
CA GLY A 321 -18.82 19.93 9.81
C GLY A 321 -18.12 18.75 9.14
N LEU A 322 -16.82 18.65 9.35
CA LEU A 322 -16.03 17.51 8.91
C LEU A 322 -16.35 16.32 9.82
N VAL A 323 -16.99 15.29 9.27
CA VAL A 323 -17.38 14.07 9.99
C VAL A 323 -16.36 12.99 9.71
N VAL A 324 -15.78 12.40 10.76
CA VAL A 324 -14.81 11.30 10.65
C VAL A 324 -15.50 10.05 10.13
N THR A 325 -14.86 9.36 9.18
CA THR A 325 -15.36 8.09 8.63
C THR A 325 -14.37 6.96 8.87
N ARG A 326 -14.76 5.73 8.53
CA ARG A 326 -13.85 4.58 8.56
C ARG A 326 -13.02 4.51 7.28
N PRO A 327 -11.68 4.66 7.35
CA PRO A 327 -10.81 4.45 6.19
C PRO A 327 -10.98 3.06 5.59
N GLN A 328 -11.11 3.01 4.27
CA GLN A 328 -11.25 1.78 3.50
C GLN A 328 -9.98 1.49 2.69
N ALA A 329 -9.53 0.23 2.72
CA ALA A 329 -8.36 -0.21 1.96
C ALA A 329 -8.53 -0.02 0.45
N GLN A 330 -9.74 -0.14 -0.08
CA GLN A 330 -9.95 -0.19 -1.53
C GLN A 330 -9.48 1.10 -2.23
N ALA A 331 -9.67 2.27 -1.60
CA ALA A 331 -9.25 3.54 -2.18
C ALA A 331 -7.73 3.62 -2.34
N CYS A 332 -6.95 3.20 -1.32
CA CYS A 332 -5.50 3.19 -1.44
C CYS A 332 -5.01 2.09 -2.40
N ILE A 333 -5.63 0.91 -2.37
CA ILE A 333 -5.36 -0.20 -3.30
C ILE A 333 -5.51 0.27 -4.76
N ASP A 334 -6.64 0.89 -5.09
CA ASP A 334 -6.94 1.35 -6.46
C ASP A 334 -5.93 2.41 -6.93
N THR A 335 -5.58 3.37 -6.06
CA THR A 335 -4.61 4.42 -6.37
C THR A 335 -3.22 3.84 -6.64
N ILE A 336 -2.76 2.93 -5.77
CA ILE A 336 -1.43 2.32 -5.91
C ILE A 336 -1.36 1.40 -7.12
N ALA A 337 -2.41 0.63 -7.38
CA ALA A 337 -2.47 -0.23 -8.56
C ALA A 337 -2.36 0.59 -9.84
N LEU A 338 -3.00 1.77 -9.92
CA LEU A 338 -2.85 2.68 -11.05
C LEU A 338 -1.43 3.26 -11.17
N TYR A 339 -0.84 3.69 -10.05
CA TYR A 339 0.54 4.15 -10.03
C TYR A 339 1.52 3.05 -10.50
N LEU A 340 1.39 1.84 -9.98
CA LEU A 340 2.25 0.73 -10.37
C LEU A 340 2.02 0.34 -11.83
N GLN A 341 0.79 0.37 -12.36
CA GLN A 341 0.56 0.19 -13.81
C GLN A 341 1.30 1.21 -14.68
N TYR A 342 1.32 2.47 -14.26
CA TYR A 342 2.11 3.50 -14.93
C TYR A 342 3.61 3.19 -14.90
N ARG A 343 4.11 2.61 -13.80
CA ARG A 343 5.49 2.14 -13.65
C ARG A 343 5.80 0.85 -14.42
N LYS A 344 4.78 0.17 -14.95
CA LYS A 344 4.89 -1.04 -15.79
C LYS A 344 5.76 -2.16 -15.16
N PRO A 345 5.45 -2.66 -13.95
CA PRO A 345 6.12 -3.84 -13.42
C PRO A 345 6.01 -5.00 -14.40
N SER A 346 7.07 -5.76 -14.51
CA SER A 346 7.03 -7.05 -15.20
C SER A 346 6.21 -8.06 -14.39
N ARG A 347 5.83 -9.15 -15.05
CA ARG A 347 5.21 -10.31 -14.39
C ARG A 347 6.10 -10.87 -13.30
N GLU A 348 7.40 -10.97 -13.58
CA GLU A 348 8.39 -11.45 -12.63
C GLU A 348 8.52 -10.53 -11.41
N ASP A 349 8.40 -9.21 -11.59
CA ASP A 349 8.42 -8.26 -10.48
C ASP A 349 7.28 -8.52 -9.48
N LEU A 350 6.07 -8.78 -9.98
CA LEU A 350 4.90 -9.06 -9.16
C LEU A 350 5.02 -10.42 -8.47
N ARG A 351 5.43 -11.45 -9.22
CA ARG A 351 5.60 -12.82 -8.71
C ARG A 351 6.65 -12.86 -7.59
N CYS A 352 7.81 -12.25 -7.82
CA CYS A 352 8.91 -12.25 -6.87
C CYS A 352 8.50 -11.70 -5.50
N VAL A 353 7.78 -10.57 -5.48
CA VAL A 353 7.30 -9.93 -4.24
C VAL A 353 6.12 -10.69 -3.65
N GLY A 354 5.17 -11.13 -4.49
CA GLY A 354 4.02 -11.92 -4.07
C GLY A 354 4.45 -13.19 -3.35
N ASP A 355 5.32 -13.99 -3.96
CA ASP A 355 5.79 -15.24 -3.38
C ASP A 355 6.47 -15.04 -2.02
N ALA A 356 7.28 -13.99 -1.88
CA ALA A 356 7.96 -13.70 -0.62
C ALA A 356 6.95 -13.41 0.50
N ILE A 357 5.90 -12.63 0.21
CA ILE A 357 4.81 -12.31 1.14
C ILE A 357 4.01 -13.57 1.49
N GLU A 358 3.60 -14.34 0.48
CA GLU A 358 2.73 -15.51 0.69
C GLU A 358 3.40 -16.62 1.48
N ILE A 359 4.68 -16.86 1.22
CA ILE A 359 5.45 -17.87 1.96
C ILE A 359 5.67 -17.45 3.40
N ALA A 360 5.89 -16.15 3.65
CA ALA A 360 5.97 -15.62 5.01
C ALA A 360 4.63 -15.74 5.74
N ASN A 361 3.51 -15.42 5.06
CA ASN A 361 2.17 -15.59 5.61
C ASN A 361 1.90 -17.04 5.98
N VAL A 362 2.15 -17.99 5.07
CA VAL A 362 1.97 -19.43 5.35
C VAL A 362 2.80 -19.86 6.56
N ALA A 363 4.08 -19.50 6.62
CA ALA A 363 4.95 -19.84 7.76
C ALA A 363 4.36 -19.30 9.08
N LYS A 364 3.84 -18.08 9.08
CA LYS A 364 3.20 -17.46 10.25
C LYS A 364 1.91 -18.18 10.63
N VAL A 365 1.06 -18.51 9.67
CA VAL A 365 -0.20 -19.25 9.93
C VAL A 365 0.08 -20.64 10.51
N VAL A 366 1.14 -21.33 10.07
CA VAL A 366 1.56 -22.61 10.67
C VAL A 366 1.89 -22.45 12.16
N GLN A 367 2.53 -21.35 12.55
CA GLN A 367 2.85 -21.07 13.96
C GLN A 367 1.58 -20.79 14.78
N LEU A 368 0.62 -20.08 14.20
CA LEU A 368 -0.63 -19.68 14.87
C LEU A 368 -1.76 -20.73 14.77
N ARG A 369 -1.56 -21.85 14.06
CA ARG A 369 -2.61 -22.83 13.71
C ARG A 369 -3.45 -23.36 14.88
N ASN A 370 -2.90 -23.35 16.10
CA ASN A 370 -3.57 -23.86 17.30
C ASN A 370 -4.42 -22.80 18.00
N GLU A 371 -4.33 -21.53 17.59
CA GLU A 371 -5.21 -20.48 18.10
C GLU A 371 -6.64 -20.74 17.62
N PRO A 372 -7.65 -20.72 18.51
CA PRO A 372 -9.02 -21.10 18.15
C PRO A 372 -9.60 -20.28 17.00
N GLU A 373 -9.29 -18.98 16.94
CA GLU A 373 -9.75 -18.08 15.88
C GLU A 373 -9.12 -18.44 14.53
N VAL A 374 -7.83 -18.81 14.52
CA VAL A 374 -7.11 -19.23 13.31
C VAL A 374 -7.63 -20.57 12.81
N ALA A 375 -7.81 -21.54 13.70
CA ALA A 375 -8.35 -22.86 13.36
C ALA A 375 -9.76 -22.74 12.73
N ALA A 376 -10.65 -21.95 13.34
CA ALA A 376 -11.99 -21.73 12.83
C ALA A 376 -11.99 -21.02 11.46
N MET A 377 -11.11 -20.05 11.24
CA MET A 377 -11.02 -19.34 9.97
C MET A 377 -10.42 -20.21 8.87
N LEU A 378 -9.46 -21.10 9.17
CA LEU A 378 -8.91 -22.06 8.22
C LEU A 378 -10.00 -22.95 7.61
N ASP A 379 -11.01 -23.34 8.41
CA ASP A 379 -12.16 -24.12 7.92
C ASP A 379 -13.04 -23.32 6.93
N THR A 380 -13.03 -21.99 7.00
CA THR A 380 -13.74 -21.13 6.02
C THR A 380 -13.01 -20.94 4.69
N LEU A 381 -11.75 -21.40 4.63
CA LEU A 381 -10.91 -21.38 3.43
C LEU A 381 -10.95 -22.72 2.67
N ASP A 382 -11.60 -23.75 3.23
CA ASP A 382 -11.83 -24.97 2.47
C ASP A 382 -12.71 -24.65 1.25
N PRO A 383 -12.34 -25.12 0.04
CA PRO A 383 -13.10 -24.86 -1.18
C PRO A 383 -14.54 -25.36 -1.03
N SER A 384 -15.50 -24.56 -1.51
CA SER A 384 -16.91 -24.94 -1.48
C SER A 384 -17.15 -26.18 -2.34
N THR A 385 -17.73 -27.24 -1.77
CA THR A 385 -18.01 -28.51 -2.48
C THR A 385 -19.15 -28.42 -3.51
N ASP A 386 -19.77 -27.26 -3.70
CA ASP A 386 -20.92 -27.02 -4.58
C ASP A 386 -20.49 -26.58 -6.00
N PHE A 387 -19.73 -27.43 -6.70
CA PHE A 387 -19.49 -27.30 -8.14
C PHE A 387 -20.50 -28.15 -8.92
N ALA A 388 -21.73 -27.64 -9.05
CA ALA A 388 -22.63 -28.10 -10.10
C ALA A 388 -22.12 -27.53 -11.44
N ALA A 389 -21.76 -28.41 -12.37
CA ALA A 389 -21.05 -28.10 -13.60
C ALA A 389 -21.96 -27.61 -14.74
N ASP A 390 -22.63 -26.45 -14.61
CA ASP A 390 -23.58 -26.02 -15.64
C ASP A 390 -23.64 -24.51 -15.99
N GLU A 391 -22.70 -23.67 -15.53
CA GLU A 391 -22.54 -22.30 -16.04
C GLU A 391 -21.07 -21.86 -16.19
N ALA A 392 -20.41 -22.37 -17.22
CA ALA A 392 -18.96 -22.22 -17.48
C ALA A 392 -18.39 -20.77 -17.41
N ALA A 393 -19.14 -19.73 -17.78
CA ALA A 393 -18.65 -18.35 -17.77
C ALA A 393 -18.80 -17.66 -16.40
N GLY A 394 -19.81 -18.03 -15.61
CA GLY A 394 -20.00 -17.58 -14.24
C GLY A 394 -19.03 -18.27 -13.28
N GLU A 395 -18.83 -19.57 -13.48
CA GLU A 395 -17.92 -20.43 -12.74
C GLU A 395 -16.46 -19.98 -12.84
N MET A 396 -16.01 -19.57 -14.03
CA MET A 396 -14.65 -19.07 -14.24
C MET A 396 -14.34 -17.82 -13.41
N ARG A 397 -15.28 -16.87 -13.38
CA ARG A 397 -15.15 -15.64 -12.60
C ARG A 397 -15.21 -15.94 -11.09
N LYS A 398 -16.00 -16.93 -10.69
CA LYS A 398 -16.06 -17.42 -9.31
C LYS A 398 -14.73 -18.04 -8.90
N ALA A 399 -14.14 -18.93 -9.72
CA ALA A 399 -12.85 -19.56 -9.45
C ALA A 399 -11.70 -18.55 -9.29
N ALA A 400 -11.64 -17.52 -10.14
CA ALA A 400 -10.66 -16.45 -9.97
C ALA A 400 -10.86 -15.65 -8.67
N VAL A 401 -12.12 -15.39 -8.26
CA VAL A 401 -12.42 -14.73 -6.99
C VAL A 401 -12.03 -15.61 -5.80
N GLU A 402 -12.28 -16.91 -5.87
CA GLU A 402 -11.90 -17.88 -4.83
C GLU A 402 -10.36 -18.03 -4.72
N GLU A 403 -9.63 -18.01 -5.84
CA GLU A 403 -8.15 -17.98 -5.81
C GLU A 403 -7.64 -16.80 -4.99
N PHE A 404 -8.05 -15.57 -5.29
CA PHE A 404 -7.61 -14.41 -4.49
C PHE A 404 -8.11 -14.46 -3.04
N ARG A 405 -9.31 -15.02 -2.80
CA ARG A 405 -9.87 -15.17 -1.45
C ARG A 405 -9.00 -16.06 -0.57
N PHE A 406 -8.51 -17.18 -1.10
CA PHE A 406 -7.65 -18.12 -0.38
C PHE A 406 -6.41 -17.42 0.18
N HIS A 407 -5.67 -16.74 -0.69
CA HIS A 407 -4.42 -16.05 -0.35
C HIS A 407 -4.62 -14.86 0.59
N ILE A 408 -5.63 -14.02 0.32
CA ILE A 408 -5.98 -12.91 1.23
C ILE A 408 -6.41 -13.46 2.59
N GLY A 409 -7.09 -14.61 2.64
CA GLY A 409 -7.47 -15.30 3.87
C GLY A 409 -6.25 -15.75 4.68
N LEU A 410 -5.24 -16.34 4.03
CA LEU A 410 -3.98 -16.70 4.70
C LEU A 410 -3.22 -15.46 5.21
N ALA A 411 -3.22 -14.35 4.45
CA ALA A 411 -2.62 -13.10 4.89
C ALA A 411 -3.34 -12.49 6.11
N GLN A 412 -4.68 -12.57 6.14
CA GLN A 412 -5.48 -12.14 7.30
C GLN A 412 -5.16 -13.00 8.54
N LEU A 413 -5.04 -14.31 8.36
CA LEU A 413 -4.66 -15.24 9.42
C LEU A 413 -3.24 -15.01 9.94
N ALA A 414 -2.32 -14.57 9.08
CA ALA A 414 -0.95 -14.24 9.49
C ALA A 414 -0.89 -13.00 10.41
N GLY A 415 -1.95 -12.16 10.41
CA GLY A 415 -2.12 -11.05 11.35
C GLY A 415 -1.36 -9.78 11.02
N ASN A 416 -0.58 -9.73 9.93
CA ASN A 416 0.20 -8.56 9.55
C ASN A 416 -0.56 -7.67 8.55
N ALA A 417 -1.16 -6.58 9.05
CA ALA A 417 -1.99 -5.70 8.24
C ALA A 417 -1.25 -5.02 7.06
N LEU A 418 0.07 -4.82 7.18
CA LEU A 418 0.89 -4.23 6.12
C LEU A 418 1.08 -5.23 4.97
N LEU A 419 1.47 -6.46 5.30
CA LEU A 419 1.64 -7.54 4.31
C LEU A 419 0.31 -7.94 3.66
N GLU A 420 -0.79 -7.98 4.43
CA GLU A 420 -2.15 -8.16 3.87
C GLU A 420 -2.46 -7.08 2.82
N LEU A 421 -2.20 -5.81 3.14
CA LEU A 421 -2.48 -4.71 2.22
C LEU A 421 -1.62 -4.81 0.95
N PHE A 422 -0.34 -5.12 1.10
CA PHE A 422 0.58 -5.32 -0.02
C PHE A 422 0.14 -6.46 -0.93
N LEU A 423 -0.30 -7.58 -0.36
CA LEU A 423 -0.84 -8.68 -1.14
C LEU A 423 -2.13 -8.28 -1.89
N ARG A 424 -3.02 -7.51 -1.24
CA ARG A 424 -4.24 -7.00 -1.89
C ARG A 424 -3.94 -6.03 -3.03
N ILE A 425 -2.87 -5.24 -2.93
CA ILE A 425 -2.39 -4.37 -4.03
C ILE A 425 -1.89 -5.21 -5.19
N ILE A 426 -1.13 -6.27 -4.92
CA ILE A 426 -0.64 -7.21 -5.95
C ILE A 426 -1.82 -7.90 -6.64
N ALA A 427 -2.78 -8.43 -5.86
CA ALA A 427 -4.00 -9.05 -6.38
C ALA A 427 -4.81 -8.07 -7.26
N GLU A 428 -4.93 -6.82 -6.84
CA GLU A 428 -5.59 -5.77 -7.63
C GLU A 428 -4.89 -5.50 -8.96
N LEU A 429 -3.55 -5.43 -8.95
CA LEU A 429 -2.76 -5.26 -10.16
C LEU A 429 -2.99 -6.39 -11.15
N PHE A 430 -2.96 -7.63 -10.67
CA PHE A 430 -3.22 -8.80 -11.48
C PHE A 430 -4.62 -8.77 -12.08
N ARG A 431 -5.64 -8.50 -11.26
CA ARG A 431 -7.03 -8.38 -11.74
C ARG A 431 -7.18 -7.35 -12.86
N ARG A 432 -6.50 -6.21 -12.74
CA ARG A 432 -6.51 -5.16 -13.77
C ARG A 432 -5.69 -5.54 -15.01
N HIS A 433 -4.55 -6.22 -14.84
CA HIS A 433 -3.70 -6.65 -15.95
C HIS A 433 -4.37 -7.75 -16.78
N TRP A 434 -4.94 -8.77 -16.11
CA TRP A 434 -5.74 -9.84 -16.73
C TRP A 434 -6.88 -9.30 -17.60
N SER A 435 -7.57 -8.26 -17.11
CA SER A 435 -8.64 -7.58 -17.85
C SER A 435 -8.15 -6.85 -19.12
N SER A 436 -6.85 -6.58 -19.23
CA SER A 436 -6.25 -5.82 -20.32
C SER A 436 -5.50 -6.67 -21.35
N THR A 437 -4.98 -7.84 -20.96
CA THR A 437 -4.15 -8.70 -21.82
C THR A 437 -4.93 -9.76 -22.59
N GLY A 438 -6.20 -10.00 -22.25
CA GLY A 438 -7.03 -10.98 -22.95
C GLY A 438 -6.51 -12.42 -22.81
N ALA A 439 -5.89 -12.73 -21.68
CA ALA A 439 -5.40 -14.06 -21.36
C ALA A 439 -6.52 -15.11 -21.51
N GLN A 440 -6.17 -16.30 -21.99
CA GLN A 440 -7.14 -17.39 -22.10
C GLN A 440 -7.69 -17.72 -20.71
N PRO A 441 -9.02 -17.85 -20.56
CA PRO A 441 -9.59 -18.24 -19.28
C PRO A 441 -9.09 -19.64 -18.90
N PRO A 442 -8.94 -19.92 -17.59
CA PRO A 442 -8.49 -21.23 -17.14
C PRO A 442 -9.45 -22.34 -17.60
N THR A 443 -8.96 -23.58 -17.69
CA THR A 443 -9.82 -24.72 -17.98
C THR A 443 -10.46 -25.25 -16.69
N ALA A 444 -11.54 -26.02 -16.80
CA ALA A 444 -12.12 -26.70 -15.63
C ALA A 444 -11.11 -27.61 -14.91
N ALA A 445 -10.18 -28.23 -15.66
CA ALA A 445 -9.10 -29.03 -15.08
C ALA A 445 -8.12 -28.17 -14.27
N ASP A 446 -7.82 -26.96 -14.73
CA ASP A 446 -6.96 -26.03 -14.00
C ASP A 446 -7.63 -25.61 -12.68
N VAL A 447 -8.94 -25.33 -12.69
CA VAL A 447 -9.71 -24.96 -11.48
C VAL A 447 -9.62 -26.06 -10.42
N VAL A 448 -9.87 -27.30 -10.81
CA VAL A 448 -9.77 -28.46 -9.91
C VAL A 448 -8.34 -28.65 -9.39
N ALA A 449 -7.32 -28.41 -10.23
CA ALA A 449 -5.93 -28.51 -9.81
C ALA A 449 -5.55 -27.46 -8.74
N VAL A 450 -6.05 -26.23 -8.89
CA VAL A 450 -5.90 -25.13 -7.92
C VAL A 450 -6.56 -25.48 -6.59
N GLU A 451 -7.80 -25.96 -6.60
CA GLU A 451 -8.52 -26.35 -5.37
C GLU A 451 -7.83 -27.49 -4.63
N HIS A 452 -7.37 -28.51 -5.37
CA HIS A 452 -6.57 -29.59 -4.78
C HIS A 452 -5.22 -29.09 -4.22
N ALA A 453 -4.63 -28.04 -4.80
CA ALA A 453 -3.43 -27.43 -4.26
C ALA A 453 -3.74 -26.70 -2.94
N HIS A 454 -4.79 -25.88 -2.89
CA HIS A 454 -5.24 -25.20 -1.67
C HIS A 454 -5.51 -26.18 -0.53
N LEU A 455 -6.27 -27.25 -0.78
CA LEU A 455 -6.56 -28.28 0.21
C LEU A 455 -5.27 -28.91 0.78
N ARG A 456 -4.30 -29.23 -0.09
CA ARG A 456 -3.01 -29.78 0.36
C ARG A 456 -2.21 -28.75 1.17
N ILE A 457 -2.28 -27.48 0.84
CA ILE A 457 -1.64 -26.41 1.64
C ILE A 457 -2.28 -26.37 3.03
N LEU A 458 -3.62 -26.28 3.12
CA LEU A 458 -4.36 -26.25 4.38
C LEU A 458 -4.09 -27.49 5.24
N GLN A 459 -4.01 -28.68 4.64
CA GLN A 459 -3.66 -29.91 5.36
C GLN A 459 -2.26 -29.85 5.99
N ALA A 460 -1.26 -29.33 5.26
CA ALA A 460 0.09 -29.16 5.79
C ALA A 460 0.13 -28.12 6.92
N ILE A 461 -0.66 -27.04 6.79
CA ILE A 461 -0.82 -26.02 7.83
C ILE A 461 -1.42 -26.63 9.09
N ARG A 462 -2.55 -27.34 8.97
CA ARG A 462 -3.23 -28.01 10.09
C ARG A 462 -2.32 -29.03 10.79
N ALA A 463 -1.50 -29.75 10.01
CA ALA A 463 -0.52 -30.70 10.55
C ALA A 463 0.67 -30.03 11.27
N GLY A 464 0.88 -28.73 11.10
CA GLY A 464 2.04 -28.03 11.67
C GLY A 464 3.34 -28.22 10.89
N ASP A 465 3.27 -28.75 9.67
CA ASP A 465 4.45 -29.02 8.83
C ASP A 465 4.82 -27.79 8.01
N ASP A 466 5.59 -26.89 8.62
CA ASP A 466 6.06 -25.63 8.03
C ASP A 466 6.84 -25.84 6.72
N SER A 467 7.72 -26.83 6.67
CA SER A 467 8.51 -27.14 5.48
C SER A 467 7.62 -27.59 4.32
N LEU A 468 6.68 -28.51 4.59
CA LEU A 468 5.76 -29.00 3.57
C LEU A 468 4.76 -27.93 3.13
N ALA A 469 4.24 -27.12 4.05
CA ALA A 469 3.33 -26.03 3.74
C ALA A 469 3.99 -25.00 2.81
N ARG A 470 5.21 -24.56 3.14
CA ARG A 470 5.99 -23.63 2.30
C ARG A 470 6.34 -24.22 0.93
N TYR A 471 6.70 -25.49 0.87
CA TYR A 471 6.93 -26.17 -0.41
C TYR A 471 5.66 -26.21 -1.27
N ARG A 472 4.51 -26.55 -0.67
CA ARG A 472 3.22 -26.65 -1.37
C ARG A 472 2.73 -25.28 -1.87
N ILE A 473 2.85 -24.22 -1.08
CA ILE A 473 2.48 -22.88 -1.54
C ILE A 473 3.42 -22.37 -2.63
N ARG A 474 4.74 -22.60 -2.54
CA ARG A 474 5.66 -22.24 -3.62
C ARG A 474 5.28 -22.94 -4.93
N ARG A 475 5.07 -24.26 -4.88
CA ARG A 475 4.64 -25.05 -6.04
C ARG A 475 3.29 -24.60 -6.59
N HIS A 476 2.35 -24.21 -5.72
CA HIS A 476 1.06 -23.65 -6.11
C HIS A 476 1.25 -22.34 -6.88
N LEU A 477 2.03 -21.40 -6.34
CA LEU A 477 2.29 -20.10 -6.97
C LEU A 477 2.99 -20.25 -8.32
N ASP A 478 3.94 -21.18 -8.46
CA ASP A 478 4.60 -21.49 -9.74
C ASP A 478 3.61 -22.08 -10.77
N ALA A 479 2.68 -22.94 -10.34
CA ALA A 479 1.71 -23.59 -11.23
C ALA A 479 0.54 -22.66 -11.60
N ALA A 480 0.06 -21.89 -10.63
CA ALA A 480 -0.97 -20.88 -10.82
C ALA A 480 -0.40 -19.63 -11.51
N ALA A 481 0.90 -19.55 -11.78
CA ALA A 481 1.52 -18.42 -12.45
C ALA A 481 0.78 -18.04 -13.75
N SER A 482 0.18 -18.97 -14.49
CA SER A 482 -0.65 -18.66 -15.69
C SER A 482 -2.04 -18.06 -15.39
N TRP A 483 -2.49 -18.07 -14.14
CA TRP A 483 -3.71 -17.45 -13.63
C TRP A 483 -3.45 -16.04 -13.08
N TRP A 484 -2.27 -15.87 -12.49
CA TRP A 484 -1.78 -14.60 -11.97
C TRP A 484 -1.14 -13.75 -13.08
N LEU A 485 -0.43 -14.37 -14.04
CA LEU A 485 0.38 -13.73 -15.09
C LEU A 485 -0.25 -13.86 -16.47
#